data_AF-A0A1V5A9Y0-F1
#
_entry.id   AF-A0A1V5A9Y0-F1
#
_cell.length_a   1.000
_cell.length_b   1.000
_cell.length_c   1.000
_cell.angle_alpha   90.00
_cell.angle_beta   90.00
_cell.angle_gamma   90.00
#
_symmetry.space_group_name_H-M   'P 1'
#
loop_
_entity.id
_entity.type
_entity.pdbx_description
1 polymer ?
#
loop_
_entity_poly.entity_id
_entity_poly.type
_entity_poly.pdbx_seq_one_letter_code
_entity_poly.pdbx_strand_id
1 'polypeptide(L)'
;MVRLLRDEGFDVIVSGDPCYGACDLAMDTLRYADVLVHFGHTSLQNPDPRIIFEPFRIDFDPAVIQDAIPLLMTKTIGLVTTAQHVHLLDGMKAALLRSGIDARSAKGTRGCEEGQVLGCAFGAARIEGVDEILFVGTGVFHPLGIQLATGHRVVAFDPFTGEVQEVDAERFLRRRHALIERARSADVIGLLVSSKSGQERFKLAHEMASRSRNAVIILMKEISPDELENLGFPAYVNFACPRLSYDDQVRFPAPVITPQEFRILLGEKEFGEYTIDELE
;
A
#
# COMPACT_ATOMS: atom_id res chain seq x y z
N MET A 1 2.06 15.41 -23.79
CA MET A 1 2.88 14.21 -24.04
C MET A 1 2.53 13.52 -25.36
N VAL A 2 1.34 12.94 -25.53
CA VAL A 2 0.97 12.21 -26.78
C VAL A 2 1.26 13.00 -28.05
N ARG A 3 0.85 14.28 -28.11
CA ARG A 3 1.12 15.15 -29.26
C ARG A 3 2.64 15.34 -29.49
N LEU A 4 3.39 15.67 -28.44
CA LEU A 4 4.85 15.83 -28.49
C LEU A 4 5.55 14.58 -29.03
N LEU A 5 5.19 13.39 -28.53
CA LEU A 5 5.78 12.14 -29.03
C LEU A 5 5.43 11.86 -30.49
N ARG A 6 4.21 12.19 -30.93
CA ARG A 6 3.83 12.09 -32.34
C ARG A 6 4.58 13.09 -33.22
N ASP A 7 4.81 14.31 -32.73
CA ASP A 7 5.58 15.33 -33.43
C ASP A 7 7.05 14.90 -33.61
N GLU A 8 7.60 14.12 -32.67
CA GLU A 8 8.91 13.46 -32.75
C GLU A 8 8.91 12.17 -33.59
N GLY A 9 7.77 11.80 -34.21
CA GLY A 9 7.66 10.67 -35.14
C GLY A 9 7.32 9.32 -34.51
N PHE A 10 6.92 9.27 -33.22
CA PHE A 10 6.48 8.04 -32.58
C PHE A 10 4.99 7.75 -32.79
N ASP A 11 4.65 6.48 -33.02
CA ASP A 11 3.28 5.99 -32.88
C ASP A 11 2.93 5.81 -31.40
N VAL A 12 1.79 6.35 -30.98
CA VAL A 12 1.40 6.40 -29.55
C VAL A 12 0.04 5.76 -29.34
N ILE A 13 0.03 4.74 -28.47
CA ILE A 13 -1.15 4.10 -27.91
C ILE A 13 -1.30 4.56 -26.45
N VAL A 14 -2.52 4.96 -26.07
CA VAL A 14 -2.84 5.27 -24.67
C VAL A 14 -3.58 4.07 -24.08
N SER A 15 -3.07 3.51 -22.99
CA SER A 15 -3.83 2.51 -22.22
C SER A 15 -5.02 3.21 -21.57
N GLY A 16 -6.23 2.74 -21.88
CA GLY A 16 -7.48 3.28 -21.33
C GLY A 16 -7.95 2.58 -20.06
N ASP A 17 -7.25 1.52 -19.63
CA ASP A 17 -7.55 0.79 -18.40
C ASP A 17 -7.16 1.63 -17.17
N PRO A 18 -7.82 1.41 -16.00
CA PRO A 18 -7.34 1.95 -14.73
C PRO A 18 -5.89 1.52 -14.44
N CYS A 19 -5.15 2.40 -13.77
CA CYS A 19 -3.80 2.13 -13.29
C CYS A 19 -3.62 2.73 -11.89
N TYR A 20 -3.51 1.86 -10.89
CA TYR A 20 -3.42 2.26 -9.48
C TYR A 20 -1.99 2.31 -8.92
N GLY A 21 -1.01 1.86 -9.70
CA GLY A 21 0.36 1.72 -9.25
C GLY A 21 1.26 0.98 -10.23
N ALA A 22 2.54 0.91 -9.90
CA ALA A 22 3.50 0.04 -10.60
C ALA A 22 3.19 -1.47 -10.45
N CYS A 23 2.20 -1.84 -9.62
CA CYS A 23 1.66 -3.20 -9.54
C CYS A 23 0.62 -3.52 -10.63
N ASP A 24 0.28 -2.55 -11.50
CA ASP A 24 -0.77 -2.64 -12.51
C ASP A 24 -0.24 -2.15 -13.86
N LEU A 25 0.82 -2.79 -14.33
CA LEU A 25 1.45 -2.43 -15.60
C LEU A 25 0.54 -2.84 -16.77
N ALA A 26 0.44 -1.97 -17.77
CA ALA A 26 -0.36 -2.19 -18.98
C ALA A 26 0.28 -3.21 -19.95
N MET A 27 0.61 -4.40 -19.45
CA MET A 27 1.31 -5.45 -20.19
C MET A 27 0.52 -5.92 -21.42
N ASP A 28 -0.81 -5.95 -21.32
CA ASP A 28 -1.69 -6.26 -22.45
C ASP A 28 -1.54 -5.25 -23.60
N THR A 29 -1.38 -3.97 -23.26
CA THR A 29 -1.16 -2.87 -24.22
C THR A 29 0.26 -2.92 -24.79
N LEU A 30 1.26 -3.24 -23.95
CA LEU A 30 2.66 -3.38 -24.38
C LEU A 30 2.87 -4.46 -25.46
N ARG A 31 1.94 -5.40 -25.64
CA ARG A 31 1.98 -6.35 -26.78
C ARG A 31 1.88 -5.67 -28.15
N TYR A 32 1.40 -4.42 -28.20
CA TYR A 32 1.22 -3.63 -29.42
C TYR A 32 2.20 -2.46 -29.53
N ALA A 33 3.22 -2.41 -28.68
CA ALA A 33 4.20 -1.33 -28.62
C ALA A 33 5.61 -1.86 -28.33
N ASP A 34 6.62 -1.09 -28.71
CA ASP A 34 8.02 -1.44 -28.41
C ASP A 34 8.43 -1.08 -26.98
N VAL A 35 7.80 -0.03 -26.43
CA VAL A 35 8.11 0.56 -25.12
C VAL A 35 6.82 0.96 -24.40
N LEU A 36 6.77 0.78 -23.08
CA LEU A 36 5.74 1.29 -22.17
C LEU A 36 6.32 2.41 -21.31
N VAL A 37 5.72 3.61 -21.37
CA VAL A 37 6.03 4.69 -20.42
C VAL A 37 4.98 4.69 -19.32
N HIS A 38 5.39 4.37 -18.09
CA HIS A 38 4.54 4.30 -16.92
C HIS A 38 4.73 5.54 -16.03
N PHE A 39 3.69 6.36 -15.94
CA PHE A 39 3.73 7.63 -15.21
C PHE A 39 3.28 7.47 -13.75
N GLY A 40 3.84 8.31 -12.87
CA GLY A 40 3.33 8.54 -11.52
C GLY A 40 3.99 7.70 -10.43
N HIS A 41 4.56 6.54 -10.77
CA HIS A 41 5.04 5.57 -9.78
C HIS A 41 6.53 5.23 -9.95
N THR A 42 7.16 4.83 -8.86
CA THR A 42 8.48 4.17 -8.90
C THR A 42 8.32 2.67 -9.15
N SER A 43 9.35 2.04 -9.70
CA SER A 43 9.31 0.60 -10.05
C SER A 43 9.30 -0.29 -8.82
N LEU A 44 8.52 -1.38 -8.84
CA LEU A 44 8.44 -2.34 -7.73
C LEU A 44 9.57 -3.37 -7.70
N GLN A 45 10.26 -3.60 -8.82
CA GLN A 45 11.48 -4.41 -8.98
C GLN A 45 11.69 -4.73 -10.47
N ASN A 46 12.95 -4.79 -10.89
CA ASN A 46 13.44 -5.36 -12.17
C ASN A 46 12.43 -5.29 -13.31
N PRO A 47 12.06 -4.08 -13.77
CA PRO A 47 11.05 -3.98 -14.79
C PRO A 47 11.56 -4.59 -16.09
N ASP A 48 10.65 -5.15 -16.88
CA ASP A 48 10.91 -5.46 -18.29
C ASP A 48 11.65 -4.24 -18.90
N PRO A 49 12.79 -4.44 -19.59
CA PRO A 49 13.62 -3.34 -20.08
C PRO A 49 12.89 -2.41 -21.06
N ARG A 50 11.73 -2.83 -21.58
CA ARG A 50 10.84 -2.00 -22.39
C ARG A 50 9.99 -1.03 -21.56
N ILE A 51 10.06 -1.05 -20.24
CA ILE A 51 9.23 -0.21 -19.36
C ILE A 51 10.07 0.92 -18.78
N ILE A 52 9.70 2.15 -19.13
CA ILE A 52 10.28 3.38 -18.63
C ILE A 52 9.34 3.92 -17.54
N PHE A 53 9.87 4.15 -16.34
CA PHE A 53 9.14 4.76 -15.24
C PHE A 53 9.41 6.26 -15.20
N GLU A 54 8.35 7.05 -15.21
CA GLU A 54 8.38 8.50 -15.02
C GLU A 54 7.65 8.83 -13.71
N PRO A 55 8.34 8.80 -12.55
CA PRO A 55 7.71 9.03 -11.26
C PRO A 55 7.24 10.49 -11.13
N PHE A 56 6.08 10.70 -10.49
CA PHE A 56 5.58 12.04 -10.23
C PHE A 56 6.09 12.52 -8.86
N ARG A 57 6.84 13.62 -8.86
CA ARG A 57 7.45 14.22 -7.66
C ARG A 57 6.80 15.57 -7.36
N ILE A 58 6.63 15.86 -6.07
CA ILE A 58 6.06 17.12 -5.59
C ILE A 58 7.04 17.76 -4.62
N ASP A 59 7.43 18.99 -4.95
CA ASP A 59 8.33 19.79 -4.12
C ASP A 59 7.57 20.55 -3.02
N PHE A 60 8.20 20.62 -1.85
CA PHE A 60 7.87 21.54 -0.76
C PHE A 60 9.16 21.89 -0.02
N ASP A 61 9.15 22.94 0.80
CA ASP A 61 10.30 23.30 1.62
C ASP A 61 10.49 22.27 2.75
N PRO A 62 11.58 21.46 2.77
CA PRO A 62 11.76 20.46 3.82
C PRO A 62 11.83 21.05 5.24
N ALA A 63 12.05 22.36 5.40
CA ALA A 63 12.03 23.02 6.70
C ALA A 63 10.66 22.97 7.39
N VAL A 64 9.55 22.82 6.65
CA VAL A 64 8.20 22.75 7.26
C VAL A 64 8.02 21.54 8.17
N ILE A 65 8.85 20.50 8.02
CA ILE A 65 8.82 19.31 8.90
C ILE A 65 9.08 19.64 10.37
N GLN A 66 9.64 20.81 10.67
CA GLN A 66 9.85 21.29 12.03
C GLN A 66 8.54 21.45 12.81
N ASP A 67 7.43 21.66 12.11
CA ASP A 67 6.09 21.76 12.72
C ASP A 67 5.67 20.45 13.40
N ALA A 68 6.25 19.30 13.00
CA ALA A 68 5.99 18.01 13.63
C ALA A 68 6.74 17.82 14.97
N ILE A 69 7.82 18.57 15.21
CA ILE A 69 8.71 18.39 16.37
C ILE A 69 7.98 18.46 17.72
N PRO A 70 7.02 19.38 17.96
CA PRO A 70 6.32 19.45 19.24
C PRO A 70 5.55 18.17 19.61
N LEU A 71 5.23 17.31 18.65
CA LEU A 71 4.53 16.05 18.89
C LEU A 71 5.48 14.84 18.99
N LEU A 72 6.76 15.00 18.66
CA LEU A 72 7.76 13.93 18.80
C LEU A 72 8.18 13.76 20.27
N MET A 73 8.29 12.51 20.70
CA MET A 73 8.62 12.16 22.09
C MET A 73 10.08 11.77 22.27
N THR A 74 10.77 11.44 21.19
CA THR A 74 12.17 10.99 21.19
C THR A 74 13.07 11.92 20.37
N LYS A 75 14.39 11.78 20.56
CA LYS A 75 15.39 12.50 19.76
C LYS A 75 15.92 11.69 18.58
N THR A 76 15.59 10.40 18.50
CA THR A 76 16.00 9.52 17.42
C THR A 76 14.76 8.85 16.86
N ILE A 77 14.38 9.23 15.65
CA ILE A 77 13.13 8.77 15.03
C ILE A 77 13.40 8.08 13.69
N GLY A 78 12.44 7.30 13.24
CA GLY A 78 12.36 6.82 11.88
C GLY A 78 11.69 7.85 10.99
N LEU A 79 12.16 8.02 9.76
CA LEU A 79 11.56 8.93 8.79
C LEU A 79 11.19 8.15 7.53
N VAL A 80 9.90 8.20 7.19
CA VAL A 80 9.35 7.56 6.01
C VAL A 80 8.38 8.47 5.27
N THR A 81 8.23 8.24 3.97
CA THR A 81 7.36 9.01 3.10
C THR A 81 6.91 8.17 1.89
N THR A 82 6.23 8.78 0.93
CA THR A 82 5.76 8.14 -0.29
C THR A 82 6.64 8.51 -1.49
N ALA A 83 6.41 7.85 -2.63
CA ALA A 83 7.13 8.10 -3.89
C ALA A 83 7.17 9.58 -4.30
N GLN A 84 6.14 10.36 -3.95
CA GLN A 84 6.02 11.75 -4.36
C GLN A 84 6.97 12.69 -3.64
N HIS A 85 7.52 12.29 -2.48
CA HIS A 85 8.34 13.15 -1.63
C HIS A 85 9.68 12.52 -1.23
N VAL A 86 9.96 11.28 -1.66
CA VAL A 86 11.19 10.56 -1.28
C VAL A 86 12.45 11.29 -1.74
N HIS A 87 12.39 12.07 -2.82
CA HIS A 87 13.49 12.92 -3.28
C HIS A 87 13.85 14.05 -2.31
N LEU A 88 12.99 14.36 -1.34
CA LEU A 88 13.21 15.37 -0.30
C LEU A 88 13.73 14.76 1.01
N LEU A 89 13.92 13.44 1.09
CA LEU A 89 14.26 12.72 2.33
C LEU A 89 15.51 13.30 3.02
N ASP A 90 16.59 13.52 2.28
CA ASP A 90 17.82 14.07 2.84
C ASP A 90 17.65 15.51 3.35
N GLY A 91 16.84 16.31 2.64
CA GLY A 91 16.48 17.66 3.05
C GLY A 91 15.70 17.67 4.36
N MET A 92 14.75 16.75 4.51
CA MET A 92 13.96 16.57 5.73
C MET A 92 14.83 16.11 6.91
N LYS A 93 15.72 15.14 6.70
CA LYS A 93 16.70 14.69 7.72
C LYS A 93 17.58 15.83 8.19
N ALA A 94 18.10 16.64 7.26
CA ALA A 94 18.92 17.80 7.59
C ALA A 94 18.14 18.87 8.37
N ALA A 95 16.87 19.11 8.05
CA ALA A 95 16.02 20.06 8.75
C ALA A 95 15.72 19.64 10.20
N LEU A 96 15.46 18.35 10.42
CA LEU A 96 15.27 17.76 11.74
C LEU A 96 16.56 17.78 12.56
N LEU A 97 17.70 17.46 11.95
CA LEU A 97 19.00 17.45 12.62
C LEU A 97 19.39 18.83 13.15
N ARG A 98 19.10 19.91 12.41
CA ARG A 98 19.31 21.30 12.88
C ARG A 98 18.53 21.63 14.15
N SER A 99 17.42 20.95 14.39
CA SER A 99 16.59 21.07 15.58
C SER A 99 16.89 20.00 16.65
N GLY A 100 17.98 19.23 16.46
CA GLY A 100 18.46 18.22 17.40
C GLY A 100 17.70 16.90 17.35
N ILE A 101 17.06 16.56 16.23
CA ILE A 101 16.38 15.28 15.99
C ILE A 101 17.21 14.44 15.00
N ASP A 102 17.68 13.27 15.42
CA ASP A 102 18.36 12.26 14.59
C ASP A 102 17.31 11.42 13.84
N ALA A 103 17.00 11.82 12.61
CA ALA A 103 16.08 11.11 11.74
C ALA A 103 16.81 10.03 10.93
N ARG A 104 16.40 8.77 11.11
CA ARG A 104 16.95 7.60 10.42
C ARG A 104 15.99 7.07 9.37
N SER A 105 16.53 6.43 8.35
CA SER A 105 15.78 5.83 7.26
C SER A 105 16.36 4.46 6.94
N ALA A 106 15.53 3.58 6.38
CA ALA A 106 15.94 2.25 5.93
C ALA A 106 15.50 2.03 4.48
N LYS A 107 16.18 1.10 3.82
CA LYS A 107 15.79 0.65 2.48
C LYS A 107 14.41 -0.02 2.54
N GLY A 108 13.51 0.36 1.64
CA GLY A 108 12.21 -0.26 1.55
C GLY A 108 12.23 -1.67 0.95
N THR A 109 11.08 -2.33 1.02
CA THR A 109 10.81 -3.60 0.35
C THR A 109 10.07 -3.35 -0.96
N ARG A 110 9.88 -4.38 -1.79
CA ARG A 110 9.08 -4.27 -3.02
C ARG A 110 9.53 -3.13 -3.95
N GLY A 111 10.85 -2.97 -4.10
CA GLY A 111 11.47 -1.98 -5.00
C GLY A 111 11.44 -0.54 -4.51
N CYS A 112 10.92 -0.30 -3.31
CA CYS A 112 10.92 1.02 -2.69
C CYS A 112 12.33 1.57 -2.51
N GLU A 113 12.45 2.88 -2.74
CA GLU A 113 13.64 3.66 -2.39
C GLU A 113 13.82 3.70 -0.85
N GLU A 114 14.96 4.22 -0.39
CA GLU A 114 15.17 4.45 1.04
C GLU A 114 14.11 5.42 1.59
N GLY A 115 13.53 5.09 2.74
CA GLY A 115 12.46 5.87 3.36
C GLY A 115 11.10 5.80 2.65
N GLN A 116 10.99 5.11 1.50
CA GLN A 116 9.72 4.98 0.79
C GLN A 116 8.88 3.82 1.33
N VAL A 117 7.61 4.10 1.64
CA VAL A 117 6.58 3.08 1.91
C VAL A 117 5.52 3.04 0.80
N LEU A 118 4.82 1.91 0.68
CA LEU A 118 3.63 1.74 -0.14
C LEU A 118 2.45 1.34 0.74
N GLY A 119 1.25 1.39 0.17
CA GLY A 119 0.07 0.87 0.86
C GLY A 119 0.07 -0.65 1.09
N CYS A 120 1.06 -1.37 0.59
CA CYS A 120 1.22 -2.81 0.75
C CYS A 120 2.65 -3.25 1.11
N ALA A 121 3.53 -2.30 1.42
CA ALA A 121 4.93 -2.58 1.76
C ALA A 121 5.45 -1.53 2.75
N PHE A 122 5.71 -1.97 3.98
CA PHE A 122 6.13 -1.11 5.08
C PHE A 122 7.58 -1.38 5.52
N GLY A 123 8.37 -2.07 4.68
CA GLY A 123 9.75 -2.43 4.99
C GLY A 123 10.64 -1.25 5.39
N ALA A 124 10.48 -0.08 4.75
CA ALA A 124 11.27 1.12 5.07
C ALA A 124 11.00 1.66 6.48
N ALA A 125 9.89 1.27 7.11
CA ALA A 125 9.54 1.67 8.47
C ALA A 125 10.14 0.76 9.55
N ARG A 126 10.73 -0.39 9.17
CA ARG A 126 11.41 -1.31 10.09
C ARG A 126 12.86 -0.86 10.29
N ILE A 127 13.04 0.18 11.09
CA ILE A 127 14.33 0.85 11.30
C ILE A 127 14.92 0.42 12.64
N GLU A 128 16.16 -0.08 12.65
CA GLU A 128 16.81 -0.54 13.88
C GLU A 128 17.09 0.62 14.86
N GLY A 129 16.83 0.37 16.14
CA GLY A 129 17.13 1.32 17.22
C GLY A 129 16.22 2.54 17.25
N VAL A 130 15.01 2.43 16.70
CA VAL A 130 13.96 3.46 16.68
C VAL A 130 12.67 2.83 17.18
N ASP A 131 11.90 3.55 18.00
CA ASP A 131 10.57 3.18 18.52
C ASP A 131 9.47 4.20 18.16
N GLU A 132 9.84 5.29 17.48
CA GLU A 132 8.96 6.36 17.02
C GLU A 132 9.23 6.71 15.55
N ILE A 133 8.18 6.81 14.74
CA ILE A 133 8.27 7.04 13.30
C ILE A 133 7.50 8.30 12.92
N LEU A 134 8.15 9.19 12.15
CA LEU A 134 7.51 10.30 11.45
C LEU A 134 7.22 9.87 10.01
N PHE A 135 5.95 9.83 9.65
CA PHE A 135 5.49 9.73 8.28
C PHE A 135 5.23 11.13 7.72
N VAL A 136 5.81 11.45 6.56
CA VAL A 136 5.56 12.71 5.84
C VAL A 136 4.74 12.44 4.59
N GLY A 137 3.58 13.07 4.48
CA GLY A 137 2.70 12.97 3.32
C GLY A 137 1.24 13.13 3.69
N THR A 138 0.39 13.11 2.67
CA THR A 138 -1.06 13.30 2.85
C THR A 138 -1.76 11.99 3.22
N GLY A 139 -2.84 12.08 3.98
CA GLY A 139 -3.76 10.98 4.27
C GLY A 139 -3.31 10.05 5.40
N VAL A 140 -4.22 9.17 5.81
CA VAL A 140 -4.09 8.41 7.06
C VAL A 140 -3.75 6.92 6.88
N PHE A 141 -3.80 6.40 5.64
CA PHE A 141 -3.64 4.97 5.38
C PHE A 141 -2.20 4.48 5.64
N HIS A 142 -1.20 5.11 5.03
CA HIS A 142 0.20 4.74 5.22
C HIS A 142 0.64 4.81 6.69
N PRO A 143 0.40 5.89 7.43
CA PRO A 143 0.83 5.97 8.83
C PRO A 143 0.11 4.95 9.73
N LEU A 144 -1.17 4.65 9.46
CA LEU A 144 -1.88 3.54 10.11
C LEU A 144 -1.23 2.18 9.82
N GLY A 145 -0.90 1.92 8.55
CA GLY A 145 -0.24 0.69 8.16
C GLY A 145 1.15 0.53 8.76
N ILE A 146 1.90 1.63 8.88
CA ILE A 146 3.19 1.65 9.59
C ILE A 146 3.00 1.24 11.04
N GLN A 147 2.05 1.85 11.76
CA GLN A 147 1.79 1.51 13.17
C GLN A 147 1.43 0.03 13.34
N LEU A 148 0.60 -0.52 12.45
CA LEU A 148 0.22 -1.94 12.49
C LEU A 148 1.35 -2.90 12.08
N ALA A 149 2.26 -2.47 11.22
CA ALA A 149 3.37 -3.29 10.74
C ALA A 149 4.56 -3.32 11.72
N THR A 150 4.76 -2.26 12.50
CA THR A 150 5.93 -2.11 13.39
C THR A 150 5.56 -2.17 14.87
N GLY A 151 4.31 -1.85 15.23
CA GLY A 151 3.90 -1.64 16.62
C GLY A 151 4.48 -0.38 17.27
N HIS A 152 5.12 0.49 16.49
CA HIS A 152 5.79 1.70 16.98
C HIS A 152 4.82 2.87 17.07
N ARG A 153 5.21 3.91 17.83
CA ARG A 153 4.48 5.18 17.80
C ARG A 153 4.67 5.82 16.43
N VAL A 154 3.58 6.33 15.83
CA VAL A 154 3.64 6.98 14.52
C VAL A 154 3.02 8.36 14.61
N VAL A 155 3.77 9.36 14.17
CA VAL A 155 3.31 10.72 13.92
C VAL A 155 3.18 10.91 12.41
N ALA A 156 2.03 11.38 11.94
CA ALA A 156 1.80 11.76 10.56
C ALA A 156 1.87 13.28 10.41
N PHE A 157 2.58 13.75 9.40
CA PHE A 157 2.72 15.16 9.06
C PHE A 157 2.34 15.40 7.60
N ASP A 158 1.38 16.28 7.38
CA ASP A 158 1.01 16.77 6.05
C ASP A 158 1.80 18.05 5.73
N PRO A 159 2.76 18.01 4.78
CA PRO A 159 3.63 19.15 4.49
C PRO A 159 2.91 20.31 3.76
N PHE A 160 1.67 20.12 3.32
CA PHE A 160 0.91 21.14 2.61
C PHE A 160 -0.07 21.87 3.52
N THR A 161 -0.65 21.18 4.50
CA THR A 161 -1.59 21.78 5.46
C THR A 161 -0.92 22.17 6.78
N GLY A 162 0.26 21.61 7.07
CA GLY A 162 0.92 21.74 8.38
C GLY A 162 0.26 20.89 9.47
N GLU A 163 -0.70 20.03 9.13
CA GLU A 163 -1.39 19.18 10.11
C GLU A 163 -0.44 18.10 10.62
N VAL A 164 -0.38 17.97 11.95
CA VAL A 164 0.41 16.95 12.65
C VAL A 164 -0.52 16.17 13.56
N GLN A 165 -0.50 14.84 13.47
CA GLN A 165 -1.32 13.99 14.32
C GLN A 165 -0.60 12.70 14.71
N GLU A 166 -0.89 12.23 15.93
CA GLU A 166 -0.52 10.88 16.35
C GLU A 166 -1.56 9.89 15.83
N VAL A 167 -1.07 8.75 15.35
CA VAL A 167 -1.90 7.73 14.71
C VAL A 167 -2.46 6.79 15.77
N ASP A 168 -3.75 6.46 15.66
CA ASP A 168 -4.42 5.48 16.51
C ASP A 168 -5.17 4.43 15.67
N ALA A 169 -4.63 3.21 15.66
CA ALA A 169 -5.19 2.06 14.97
C ALA A 169 -6.39 1.41 15.68
N GLU A 170 -6.74 1.79 16.91
CA GLU A 170 -7.74 1.08 17.71
C GLU A 170 -9.12 1.05 17.02
N ARG A 171 -9.55 2.20 16.45
CA ARG A 171 -10.80 2.28 15.69
C ARG A 171 -10.78 1.40 14.45
N PHE A 172 -9.63 1.32 13.78
CA PHE A 172 -9.45 0.47 12.61
C PHE A 172 -9.57 -1.00 13.00
N LEU A 173 -8.83 -1.44 14.02
CA LEU A 173 -8.84 -2.82 14.52
C LEU A 173 -10.24 -3.27 14.95
N ARG A 174 -11.00 -2.43 15.67
CA ARG A 174 -12.39 -2.76 16.03
C ARG A 174 -13.27 -3.03 14.81
N ARG A 175 -13.12 -2.23 13.74
CA ARG A 175 -13.84 -2.44 12.48
C ARG A 175 -13.42 -3.73 11.80
N ARG A 176 -12.12 -4.03 11.79
CA ARG A 176 -11.59 -5.28 11.21
C ARG A 176 -12.11 -6.51 11.97
N HIS A 177 -12.10 -6.48 13.30
CA HIS A 177 -12.68 -7.55 14.12
C HIS A 177 -14.15 -7.82 13.76
N ALA A 178 -14.97 -6.77 13.64
CA ALA A 178 -16.37 -6.92 13.25
C ALA A 178 -16.54 -7.55 11.86
N LEU A 179 -15.65 -7.25 10.90
CA LEU A 179 -15.69 -7.84 9.57
C LEU A 179 -15.29 -9.32 9.56
N ILE A 180 -14.27 -9.69 10.35
CA ILE A 180 -13.87 -11.09 10.54
C ILE A 180 -15.04 -11.90 11.10
N GLU A 181 -15.71 -11.40 12.14
CA GLU A 181 -16.84 -12.10 12.77
C GLU A 181 -18.06 -12.20 11.84
N ARG A 182 -18.31 -11.16 11.01
CA ARG A 182 -19.31 -11.27 9.94
C ARG A 182 -18.94 -12.35 8.92
N ALA A 183 -17.68 -12.41 8.49
CA ALA A 183 -17.20 -13.41 7.55
C ALA A 183 -17.24 -14.84 8.12
N ARG A 184 -17.08 -14.99 9.45
CA ARG A 184 -17.18 -16.30 10.13
C ARG A 184 -18.52 -17.00 9.93
N SER A 185 -19.58 -16.23 9.68
CA SER A 185 -20.95 -16.76 9.48
C SER A 185 -21.23 -17.18 8.03
N ALA A 186 -20.28 -17.00 7.10
CA ALA A 186 -20.44 -17.33 5.70
C ALA A 186 -20.41 -18.85 5.46
N ASP A 187 -21.39 -19.36 4.72
CA ASP A 187 -21.46 -20.76 4.29
C ASP A 187 -20.49 -21.04 3.13
N VAL A 188 -20.19 -20.04 2.29
CA VAL A 188 -19.19 -20.09 1.21
C VAL A 188 -18.36 -18.80 1.17
N ILE A 189 -17.05 -18.91 0.90
CA ILE A 189 -16.13 -17.77 0.89
C ILE A 189 -15.43 -17.67 -0.48
N GLY A 190 -15.49 -16.50 -1.11
CA GLY A 190 -14.78 -16.22 -2.35
C GLY A 190 -13.34 -15.75 -2.10
N LEU A 191 -12.33 -16.47 -2.57
CA LEU A 191 -10.92 -16.06 -2.51
C LEU A 191 -10.55 -15.29 -3.78
N LEU A 192 -10.53 -13.97 -3.69
CA LEU A 192 -10.26 -13.06 -4.80
C LEU A 192 -8.76 -13.03 -5.11
N VAL A 193 -8.38 -13.39 -6.33
CA VAL A 193 -7.01 -13.28 -6.85
C VAL A 193 -7.02 -12.33 -8.04
N SER A 194 -6.18 -11.30 -8.01
CA SER A 194 -6.02 -10.39 -9.15
C SER A 194 -4.95 -10.91 -10.11
N SER A 195 -5.20 -10.83 -11.42
CA SER A 195 -4.21 -11.09 -12.47
C SER A 195 -3.34 -9.87 -12.82
N LYS A 196 -3.47 -8.74 -12.10
CA LYS A 196 -2.59 -7.58 -12.28
C LYS A 196 -1.14 -7.93 -11.94
N SER A 197 -0.22 -7.41 -12.74
CA SER A 197 1.19 -7.85 -12.82
C SER A 197 1.94 -7.91 -11.48
N GLY A 198 1.59 -7.05 -10.53
CA GLY A 198 2.20 -6.98 -9.20
C GLY A 198 1.24 -7.25 -8.05
N GLN A 199 0.09 -7.89 -8.28
CA GLN A 199 -0.90 -8.20 -7.24
C GLN A 199 -1.24 -9.69 -7.11
N GLU A 200 -0.79 -10.53 -8.05
CA GLU A 200 -1.15 -11.95 -8.07
C GLU A 200 -0.53 -12.72 -6.89
N ARG A 201 -1.38 -13.27 -6.02
CA ARG A 201 -0.99 -14.20 -4.93
C ARG A 201 -1.69 -15.55 -5.04
N PHE A 202 -1.76 -16.12 -6.25
CA PHE A 202 -2.47 -17.39 -6.50
C PHE A 202 -1.98 -18.55 -5.62
N LYS A 203 -0.66 -18.69 -5.44
CA LYS A 203 -0.08 -19.75 -4.58
C LYS A 203 -0.60 -19.68 -3.15
N LEU A 204 -0.64 -18.47 -2.57
CA LEU A 204 -1.13 -18.24 -1.21
C LEU A 204 -2.64 -18.52 -1.12
N ALA A 205 -3.42 -18.07 -2.11
CA ALA A 205 -4.85 -18.36 -2.18
C ALA A 205 -5.13 -19.86 -2.27
N HIS A 206 -4.35 -20.58 -3.09
CA HIS A 206 -4.46 -22.03 -3.25
C HIS A 206 -4.11 -22.79 -1.96
N GLU A 207 -3.02 -22.38 -1.30
CA GLU A 207 -2.62 -22.92 0.01
C GLU A 207 -3.74 -22.74 1.04
N MET A 208 -4.29 -21.52 1.16
CA MET A 208 -5.36 -21.24 2.13
C MET A 208 -6.69 -21.89 1.77
N ALA A 209 -7.01 -22.02 0.48
CA ALA A 209 -8.19 -22.78 0.03
C ALA A 209 -8.14 -24.24 0.50
N SER A 210 -6.97 -24.87 0.51
CA SER A 210 -6.82 -26.26 0.98
C SER A 210 -7.18 -26.46 2.46
N ARG A 211 -7.25 -25.37 3.24
CA ARG A 211 -7.56 -25.37 4.68
C ARG A 211 -9.02 -25.04 4.98
N SER A 212 -9.79 -24.64 3.96
CA SER A 212 -11.19 -24.25 4.09
C SER A 212 -12.03 -25.01 3.05
N ARG A 213 -12.89 -25.91 3.51
CA ARG A 213 -13.73 -26.73 2.61
C ARG A 213 -14.76 -25.93 1.83
N ASN A 214 -15.08 -24.72 2.27
CA ASN A 214 -16.07 -23.83 1.67
C ASN A 214 -15.45 -22.61 0.97
N ALA A 215 -14.14 -22.63 0.70
CA ALA A 215 -13.46 -21.60 -0.05
C ALA A 215 -13.44 -21.90 -1.56
N VAL A 216 -13.74 -20.89 -2.38
CA VAL A 216 -13.70 -20.96 -3.85
C VAL A 216 -12.77 -19.87 -4.37
N ILE A 217 -11.77 -20.24 -5.16
CA ILE A 217 -10.86 -19.26 -5.78
C ILE A 217 -11.54 -18.58 -6.97
N ILE A 218 -11.47 -17.26 -6.99
CA ILE A 218 -12.03 -16.39 -8.03
C ILE A 218 -10.88 -15.57 -8.62
N LEU A 219 -10.52 -15.84 -9.87
CA LEU A 219 -9.49 -15.11 -10.60
C LEU A 219 -10.12 -14.00 -11.45
N MET A 220 -9.68 -12.75 -11.27
CA MET A 220 -10.18 -11.60 -12.01
C MET A 220 -9.08 -10.55 -12.22
N LYS A 221 -9.23 -9.65 -13.20
CA LYS A 221 -8.26 -8.54 -13.38
C LYS A 221 -8.58 -7.40 -12.41
N GLU A 222 -9.80 -6.89 -12.48
CA GLU A 222 -10.30 -5.79 -11.65
C GLU A 222 -11.24 -6.34 -10.56
N ILE A 223 -11.08 -5.85 -9.32
CA ILE A 223 -11.97 -6.15 -8.20
C ILE A 223 -12.75 -4.88 -7.90
N SER A 224 -14.05 -4.89 -8.15
CA SER A 224 -14.92 -3.73 -7.97
C SER A 224 -16.20 -4.11 -7.20
N PRO A 225 -16.91 -3.12 -6.60
CA PRO A 225 -18.20 -3.37 -5.95
C PRO A 225 -19.20 -4.10 -6.85
N ASP A 226 -19.33 -3.67 -8.11
CA ASP A 226 -20.28 -4.25 -9.06
C ASP A 226 -19.95 -5.71 -9.38
N GLU A 227 -18.66 -6.05 -9.52
CA GLU A 227 -18.23 -7.43 -9.73
C GLU A 227 -18.54 -8.31 -8.50
N LEU A 228 -18.30 -7.81 -7.29
CA LEU A 228 -18.60 -8.55 -6.05
C LEU A 228 -20.11 -8.69 -5.79
N GLU A 229 -20.91 -7.72 -6.21
CA GLU A 229 -22.38 -7.81 -6.19
C GLU A 229 -22.86 -8.94 -7.11
N ASN A 230 -22.35 -8.99 -8.34
CA ASN A 230 -22.71 -10.01 -9.32
C ASN A 230 -22.27 -11.42 -8.90
N LEU A 231 -21.12 -11.56 -8.25
CA LEU A 231 -20.62 -12.84 -7.75
C LEU A 231 -21.42 -13.35 -6.53
N GLY A 232 -21.95 -12.45 -5.71
CA GLY A 232 -22.94 -12.77 -4.68
C GLY A 232 -22.44 -13.65 -3.51
N PHE A 233 -21.13 -13.77 -3.28
CA PHE A 233 -20.63 -14.50 -2.11
C PHE A 233 -20.90 -13.71 -0.82
N PRO A 234 -21.27 -14.40 0.29
CA PRO A 234 -21.57 -13.75 1.56
C PRO A 234 -20.33 -13.18 2.26
N ALA A 235 -19.12 -13.64 1.90
CA ALA A 235 -17.84 -13.07 2.32
C ALA A 235 -16.74 -13.36 1.31
N TYR A 236 -15.72 -12.50 1.30
CA TYR A 236 -14.55 -12.62 0.44
C TYR A 236 -13.24 -12.52 1.23
N VAL A 237 -12.20 -13.18 0.72
CA VAL A 237 -10.81 -12.99 1.15
C VAL A 237 -10.02 -12.44 -0.04
N ASN A 238 -9.34 -11.33 0.16
CA ASN A 238 -8.64 -10.60 -0.89
C ASN A 238 -7.15 -10.95 -0.92
N PHE A 239 -6.72 -11.65 -1.96
CA PHE A 239 -5.33 -11.97 -2.26
C PHE A 239 -4.71 -11.01 -3.28
N ALA A 240 -5.35 -9.87 -3.58
CA ALA A 240 -4.85 -8.81 -4.46
C ALA A 240 -4.27 -7.63 -3.65
N CYS A 241 -4.51 -6.38 -4.09
CA CYS A 241 -4.14 -5.17 -3.36
C CYS A 241 -4.80 -5.11 -1.96
N PRO A 242 -4.05 -5.01 -0.85
CA PRO A 242 -4.58 -4.97 0.50
C PRO A 242 -5.51 -3.78 0.75
N ARG A 243 -5.25 -2.64 0.07
CA ARG A 243 -6.08 -1.44 0.20
C ARG A 243 -7.54 -1.67 -0.16
N LEU A 244 -7.85 -2.63 -1.05
CA LEU A 244 -9.24 -2.98 -1.36
C LEU A 244 -9.99 -3.44 -0.10
N SER A 245 -9.37 -4.32 0.70
CA SER A 245 -9.96 -4.80 1.95
C SER A 245 -10.09 -3.73 3.02
N TYR A 246 -9.32 -2.64 2.93
CA TYR A 246 -9.22 -1.64 3.98
C TYR A 246 -9.99 -0.36 3.65
N ASP A 247 -9.65 0.28 2.53
CA ASP A 247 -10.21 1.55 2.09
C ASP A 247 -11.56 1.35 1.39
N ASP A 248 -11.64 0.37 0.48
CA ASP A 248 -12.82 0.14 -0.36
C ASP A 248 -13.89 -0.73 0.32
N GLN A 249 -13.59 -1.30 1.49
CA GLN A 249 -14.53 -2.14 2.24
C GLN A 249 -15.91 -1.50 2.44
N VAL A 250 -15.98 -0.18 2.63
CA VAL A 250 -17.25 0.52 2.84
C VAL A 250 -18.14 0.52 1.59
N ARG A 251 -17.57 0.26 0.41
CA ARG A 251 -18.24 0.20 -0.88
C ARG A 251 -18.65 -1.22 -1.26
N PHE A 252 -18.02 -2.24 -0.67
CA PHE A 252 -18.28 -3.62 -1.01
C PHE A 252 -19.59 -4.15 -0.37
N PRO A 253 -20.33 -5.03 -1.07
CA PRO A 253 -21.60 -5.54 -0.59
C PRO A 253 -21.46 -6.56 0.55
N ALA A 254 -20.27 -7.13 0.72
CA ALA A 254 -19.95 -8.15 1.70
C ALA A 254 -18.62 -7.83 2.44
N PRO A 255 -18.33 -8.50 3.57
CA PRO A 255 -17.02 -8.43 4.19
C PRO A 255 -15.93 -8.91 3.22
N VAL A 256 -14.90 -8.09 3.04
CA VAL A 256 -13.71 -8.39 2.25
C VAL A 256 -12.51 -8.32 3.19
N ILE A 257 -12.11 -9.50 3.69
CA ILE A 257 -11.01 -9.62 4.65
C ILE A 257 -9.68 -9.92 3.94
N THR A 258 -8.57 -9.71 4.63
CA THR A 258 -7.23 -10.02 4.09
C THR A 258 -6.81 -11.47 4.38
N PRO A 259 -5.71 -11.96 3.80
CA PRO A 259 -5.19 -13.29 4.12
C PRO A 259 -4.78 -13.39 5.60
N GLN A 260 -4.26 -12.33 6.21
CA GLN A 260 -3.94 -12.33 7.65
C GLN A 260 -5.19 -12.46 8.51
N GLU A 261 -6.27 -11.79 8.12
CA GLU A 261 -7.57 -11.86 8.79
C GLU A 261 -8.26 -13.20 8.57
N PHE A 262 -8.05 -13.82 7.40
CA PHE A 262 -8.53 -15.17 7.13
C PHE A 262 -7.82 -16.21 8.00
N ARG A 263 -6.53 -16.06 8.31
CA ARG A 263 -5.84 -16.89 9.31
C ARG A 263 -6.50 -16.81 10.69
N ILE A 264 -6.94 -15.63 11.10
CA ILE A 264 -7.69 -15.44 12.36
C ILE A 264 -9.05 -16.16 12.27
N LEU A 265 -9.76 -16.03 11.13
CA LEU A 265 -11.02 -16.72 10.91
C LEU A 265 -10.86 -18.25 11.00
N LEU A 266 -9.79 -18.79 10.42
CA LEU A 266 -9.45 -20.22 10.45
C LEU A 266 -8.95 -20.71 11.82
N GLY A 267 -8.71 -19.82 12.78
CA GLY A 267 -8.16 -20.15 14.10
C GLY A 267 -6.65 -20.46 14.09
N GLU A 268 -5.93 -20.03 13.05
CA GLU A 268 -4.47 -20.17 12.95
C GLU A 268 -3.72 -19.07 13.71
N LYS A 269 -4.40 -17.95 13.99
CA LYS A 269 -3.89 -16.79 14.71
C LYS A 269 -4.94 -16.23 15.64
N GLU A 270 -4.52 -15.69 16.78
CA GLU A 270 -5.39 -14.91 17.64
C GLU A 270 -5.54 -13.47 17.12
N PHE A 271 -6.66 -12.80 17.44
CA PHE A 271 -6.86 -11.40 17.01
C PHE A 271 -5.83 -10.45 17.63
N GLY A 272 -5.28 -10.76 18.81
CA GLY A 272 -4.20 -10.00 19.44
C GLY A 272 -2.89 -10.01 18.64
N GLU A 273 -2.74 -10.94 17.69
CA GLU A 273 -1.60 -11.06 16.79
C GLU A 273 -1.88 -10.43 15.41
N TYR A 274 -2.81 -9.47 15.36
CA TYR A 274 -3.20 -8.79 14.13
C TYR A 274 -1.97 -8.17 13.44
N THR A 275 -1.81 -8.49 12.17
CA THR A 275 -0.79 -7.89 11.29
C THR A 275 -1.47 -7.34 10.05
N ILE A 276 -1.07 -6.14 9.63
CA ILE A 276 -1.51 -5.61 8.33
C ILE A 276 -1.00 -6.51 7.20
N ASP A 277 -1.78 -6.63 6.13
CA ASP A 277 -1.41 -7.42 4.96
C ASP A 277 -0.40 -6.66 4.08
N GLU A 278 0.72 -7.31 3.79
CA GLU A 278 1.79 -6.80 2.93
C GLU A 278 1.97 -7.75 1.73
N LEU A 279 2.53 -7.22 0.65
CA LEU A 279 2.99 -8.02 -0.48
C LEU A 279 4.52 -7.98 -0.53
N GLU A 280 5.13 -9.16 -0.61
CA GLU A 280 6.57 -9.38 -0.78
C GLU A 280 7.01 -9.23 -2.23
#